data_AF-A0A553PCK0-F1
#
_entry.id   AF-A0A553PCK0-F1
#
_cell.length_a   1.000
_cell.length_b   1.000
_cell.length_c   1.000
_cell.angle_alpha   90.00
_cell.angle_beta   90.00
_cell.angle_gamma   90.00
#
_symmetry.space_group_name_H-M   'P 1'
#
loop_
_entity.id
_entity.type
_entity.pdbx_description
1 polymer ?
#
loop_
_entity_poly.entity_id
_entity_poly.type
_entity_poly.pdbx_seq_one_letter_code
_entity_poly.pdbx_strand_id
1 'polypeptide(L)'
;MMGLFENGACSAVTSLGTTGTCLSAQECSAQEGTSDGNCGSGSCGGTGDSLTVISPHSTSVSAFPPAVCGILTGQHMYFESGRMGDSAGQVNILQGTGTADRRYNIKVSFIHCNSLVRAPSGCTQYFTGRTGTITSYNFPGGQLLGNQNYANCIRQREGYCSVEYSETQITSPDPFDLDANSPSTVSDNCMNSNFITIPITRVPSMRCNTVFGGLPGTAIPGTLQSLENVPFVMNVLTRPSDGNGLASLTGFSLDYTQLPC
;
A
#
# COMPACT_ATOMS: atom_id res chain seq x y z
N MET A 1 -8.94 -14.67 20.55
CA MET A 1 -10.22 -14.70 19.82
C MET A 1 -9.87 -14.66 18.34
N MET A 2 -10.11 -15.78 17.67
CA MET A 2 -9.66 -16.09 16.32
C MET A 2 -10.49 -15.24 15.33
N GLY A 3 -9.84 -14.35 14.59
CA GLY A 3 -10.50 -13.64 13.50
C GLY A 3 -10.79 -14.63 12.39
N LEU A 4 -12.07 -14.84 12.09
CA LEU A 4 -12.49 -15.52 10.87
C LEU A 4 -12.02 -14.66 9.70
N PHE A 5 -11.08 -15.17 8.90
CA PHE A 5 -10.86 -14.66 7.56
C PHE A 5 -12.06 -15.11 6.72
N GLU A 6 -12.79 -14.16 6.15
CA GLU A 6 -13.74 -14.50 5.09
C GLU A 6 -12.93 -14.90 3.85
N ASN A 7 -13.06 -16.17 3.54
CA ASN A 7 -12.55 -16.87 2.37
C ASN A 7 -13.08 -16.24 1.06
N GLY A 8 -12.44 -15.17 0.60
CA GLY A 8 -12.71 -14.52 -0.68
C GLY A 8 -12.20 -15.34 -1.87
N ALA A 9 -12.66 -14.99 -3.09
CA ALA A 9 -12.20 -15.62 -4.32
C ALA A 9 -10.79 -15.14 -4.73
N CYS A 10 -9.90 -16.05 -5.10
CA CYS A 10 -8.64 -15.80 -5.83
C CYS A 10 -8.67 -16.46 -7.20
N SER A 11 -7.88 -15.92 -8.14
CA SER A 11 -7.63 -16.59 -9.42
C SER A 11 -6.47 -17.58 -9.30
N ALA A 12 -6.62 -18.75 -9.92
CA ALA A 12 -5.53 -19.72 -10.06
C ALA A 12 -4.42 -19.14 -10.95
N VAL A 13 -3.15 -19.46 -10.65
CA VAL A 13 -2.00 -19.00 -11.45
C VAL A 13 -1.91 -19.80 -12.74
N THR A 14 -2.33 -21.06 -12.73
CA THR A 14 -2.28 -21.94 -13.91
C THR A 14 -3.43 -21.74 -14.91
N SER A 15 -4.46 -20.98 -14.54
CA SER A 15 -5.72 -20.88 -15.31
C SER A 15 -6.42 -19.54 -15.11
N LEU A 16 -6.51 -18.75 -16.18
CA LEU A 16 -7.18 -17.43 -16.20
C LEU A 16 -8.70 -17.48 -16.02
N GLY A 17 -9.31 -18.67 -16.02
CA GLY A 17 -10.76 -18.86 -15.86
C GLY A 17 -11.17 -19.59 -14.58
N THR A 18 -10.22 -20.03 -13.76
CA THR A 18 -10.50 -20.79 -12.54
C THR A 18 -10.34 -19.87 -11.33
N THR A 19 -11.43 -19.65 -10.61
CA THR A 19 -11.41 -19.00 -9.30
C THR A 19 -11.47 -20.07 -8.20
N GLY A 20 -10.72 -19.85 -7.13
CA GLY A 20 -10.65 -20.68 -5.94
C GLY A 20 -10.78 -19.84 -4.68
N THR A 21 -10.68 -20.48 -3.52
CA THR A 21 -10.75 -19.80 -2.23
C THR A 21 -9.36 -19.40 -1.75
N CYS A 22 -9.16 -18.13 -1.39
CA CYS A 22 -7.92 -17.65 -0.79
C CYS A 22 -7.66 -18.38 0.54
N LEU A 23 -6.69 -19.28 0.55
CA LEU A 23 -6.17 -19.94 1.75
C LEU A 23 -4.65 -19.71 1.84
N SER A 24 -4.06 -19.79 3.03
CA SER A 24 -2.61 -19.93 3.15
C SER A 24 -2.15 -21.27 2.53
N ALA A 25 -0.88 -21.38 2.14
CA ALA A 25 -0.34 -22.62 1.57
C ALA A 25 -0.53 -23.81 2.54
N GLN A 26 -0.39 -23.57 3.85
CA GLN A 26 -0.60 -24.58 4.89
C GLN A 26 -2.07 -24.98 5.00
N GLU A 27 -3.01 -24.04 4.97
CA GLU A 27 -4.45 -24.34 4.99
C GLU A 27 -4.89 -25.04 3.71
N CYS A 28 -4.35 -24.64 2.57
CA CYS A 28 -4.58 -25.29 1.28
C CYS A 28 -4.11 -26.75 1.32
N SER A 29 -2.88 -27.00 1.77
CA SER A 29 -2.35 -28.37 1.93
C SER A 29 -3.11 -29.18 2.99
N ALA A 30 -3.57 -28.54 4.08
CA ALA A 30 -4.37 -29.20 5.11
C ALA A 30 -5.78 -29.61 4.62
N GLN A 31 -6.26 -28.98 3.55
CA GLN A 31 -7.52 -29.31 2.87
C GLN A 31 -7.27 -30.14 1.60
N GLU A 32 -6.08 -30.74 1.45
CA GLU A 32 -5.67 -31.54 0.28
C GLU A 32 -5.78 -30.78 -1.06
N GLY A 33 -5.79 -29.44 -1.00
CA GLY A 33 -5.82 -28.57 -2.16
C GLY A 33 -4.44 -28.40 -2.78
N THR A 34 -4.43 -28.10 -4.09
CA THR A 34 -3.22 -27.64 -4.78
C THR A 34 -3.02 -26.16 -4.51
N SER A 35 -1.85 -25.78 -3.99
CA SER A 35 -1.49 -24.37 -3.80
C SER A 35 -1.28 -23.71 -5.15
N ASP A 36 -2.37 -23.21 -5.73
CA ASP A 36 -2.40 -22.60 -7.05
C ASP A 36 -3.31 -21.38 -7.02
N GLY A 37 -2.67 -20.22 -6.86
CA GLY A 37 -3.34 -18.94 -6.68
C GLY A 37 -2.46 -17.97 -5.91
N ASN A 38 -2.69 -16.67 -6.09
CA ASN A 38 -2.02 -15.63 -5.32
C ASN A 38 -2.92 -15.14 -4.19
N CYS A 39 -2.89 -15.83 -3.04
CA CYS A 39 -3.43 -15.25 -1.82
C CYS A 39 -2.55 -14.05 -1.42
N GLY A 40 -3.05 -12.83 -1.56
CA GLY A 40 -2.45 -11.66 -0.90
C GLY A 40 -1.10 -11.16 -1.43
N SER A 41 -0.58 -11.62 -2.57
CA SER A 41 0.55 -10.94 -3.20
C SER A 41 0.04 -9.69 -3.93
N GLY A 42 0.61 -8.53 -3.61
CA GLY A 42 0.46 -7.33 -4.41
C GLY A 42 0.50 -7.68 -5.90
N SER A 43 -0.57 -7.38 -6.63
CA SER A 43 -0.67 -7.80 -8.03
C SER A 43 0.15 -6.86 -8.88
N CYS A 44 1.31 -7.36 -9.29
CA CYS A 44 2.16 -6.78 -10.32
C CYS A 44 1.61 -7.02 -11.75
N GLY A 45 0.31 -7.26 -11.88
CA GLY A 45 -0.37 -7.37 -13.17
C GLY A 45 -0.06 -8.65 -13.96
N GLY A 46 0.39 -9.75 -13.33
CA GLY A 46 0.58 -11.06 -14.00
C GLY A 46 1.94 -11.71 -13.77
N THR A 47 2.51 -12.33 -14.82
CA THR A 47 3.81 -13.05 -14.85
C THR A 47 5.05 -12.14 -14.83
N GLY A 48 4.89 -10.91 -14.31
CA GLY A 48 5.94 -9.89 -14.27
C GLY A 48 6.94 -10.08 -13.13
N ASP A 49 8.00 -9.27 -13.15
CA ASP A 49 8.95 -9.21 -12.04
C ASP A 49 8.25 -8.74 -10.76
N SER A 50 8.65 -9.26 -9.60
CA SER A 50 8.16 -8.76 -8.31
C SER A 50 9.23 -8.83 -7.24
N LEU A 51 9.16 -7.90 -6.30
CA LEU A 51 9.91 -7.89 -5.05
C LEU A 51 8.94 -8.13 -3.91
N THR A 52 9.25 -9.11 -3.07
CA THR A 52 8.48 -9.40 -1.85
C THR A 52 9.39 -9.40 -0.63
N VAL A 53 8.83 -8.97 0.50
CA VAL A 53 9.50 -8.99 1.80
C VAL A 53 8.74 -9.91 2.71
N ILE A 54 9.41 -10.94 3.20
CA ILE A 54 8.87 -11.87 4.19
C ILE A 54 9.53 -11.52 5.52
N SER A 55 8.74 -11.37 6.57
CA SER A 55 9.28 -11.31 7.92
C SER A 55 8.83 -12.50 8.78
N PRO A 56 9.64 -12.90 9.76
CA PRO A 56 9.25 -13.94 10.70
C PRO A 56 8.37 -13.43 11.85
N HIS A 57 8.06 -12.13 11.91
CA HIS A 57 7.28 -11.54 13.00
C HIS A 57 5.80 -11.92 12.97
N SER A 58 5.24 -12.11 11.78
CA SER A 58 3.81 -12.34 11.59
C SER A 58 3.61 -13.30 10.41
N THR A 59 2.37 -13.61 10.07
CA THR A 59 2.00 -14.17 8.76
C THR A 59 0.98 -13.29 8.05
N SER A 60 0.62 -12.14 8.65
CA SER A 60 -0.38 -11.22 8.10
C SER A 60 0.15 -10.48 6.88
N VAL A 61 -0.67 -10.40 5.84
CA VAL A 61 -0.41 -9.59 4.63
C VAL A 61 -0.26 -8.09 4.90
N SER A 62 -0.77 -7.61 6.04
CA SER A 62 -0.60 -6.22 6.51
C SER A 62 0.59 -6.02 7.44
N ALA A 63 1.21 -7.10 7.91
CA ALA A 63 2.41 -7.06 8.75
C ALA A 63 3.70 -7.07 7.91
N PHE A 64 3.55 -7.19 6.60
CA PHE A 64 4.64 -7.12 5.65
C PHE A 64 4.34 -6.05 4.61
N PRO A 65 5.38 -5.41 4.06
CA PRO A 65 5.22 -4.69 2.83
C PRO A 65 4.55 -5.60 1.80
N PRO A 66 3.52 -5.11 1.09
CA PRO A 66 2.92 -5.86 0.00
C PRO A 66 3.97 -6.13 -1.09
N ALA A 67 3.69 -7.11 -1.96
CA ALA A 67 4.52 -7.32 -3.14
C ALA A 67 4.50 -6.07 -4.03
N VAL A 68 5.66 -5.71 -4.57
CA VAL A 68 5.83 -4.54 -5.42
C VAL A 68 6.62 -4.86 -6.68
N CYS A 69 6.58 -3.96 -7.65
CA CYS A 69 7.24 -4.08 -8.95
C CYS A 69 7.33 -2.72 -9.62
N GLY A 70 7.99 -2.68 -10.79
CA GLY A 70 8.17 -1.48 -11.58
C GLY A 70 9.24 -0.55 -11.01
N ILE A 71 9.01 0.76 -11.06
CA ILE A 71 9.99 1.78 -10.68
C ILE A 71 9.80 2.17 -9.21
N LEU A 72 10.72 1.70 -8.36
CA LEU A 72 10.69 1.89 -6.91
C LEU A 72 11.82 2.81 -6.40
N THR A 73 12.47 3.56 -7.31
CA THR A 73 13.57 4.45 -6.95
C THR A 73 13.12 5.49 -5.93
N GLY A 74 13.84 5.59 -4.82
CA GLY A 74 13.54 6.54 -3.74
C GLY A 74 12.44 6.07 -2.78
N GLN A 75 11.83 4.90 -3.01
CA GLN A 75 10.84 4.31 -2.11
C GLN A 75 11.53 3.40 -1.07
N HIS A 76 10.93 3.28 0.10
CA HIS A 76 11.44 2.47 1.21
C HIS A 76 10.36 1.59 1.81
N MET A 77 10.79 0.56 2.54
CA MET A 77 9.91 -0.36 3.24
C MET A 77 10.42 -0.59 4.66
N TYR A 78 9.49 -0.58 5.61
CA TYR A 78 9.69 -0.95 7.00
C TYR A 78 8.90 -2.21 7.29
N PHE A 79 9.51 -3.11 8.05
CA PHE A 79 8.89 -4.33 8.54
C PHE A 79 9.57 -4.74 9.84
N GLU A 80 8.85 -5.40 10.72
CA GLU A 80 9.41 -5.92 11.96
C GLU A 80 10.12 -7.24 11.70
N SER A 81 11.36 -7.40 12.18
CA SER A 81 12.11 -8.65 12.06
C SER A 81 11.68 -9.75 13.04
N GLY A 82 10.75 -9.47 13.94
CA GLY A 82 10.46 -10.35 15.09
C GLY A 82 11.53 -10.24 16.18
N ARG A 83 11.28 -10.91 17.33
CA ARG A 83 12.17 -10.89 18.51
C ARG A 83 12.89 -12.22 18.76
N MET A 84 12.54 -13.25 18.00
CA MET A 84 12.96 -14.63 18.22
C MET A 84 13.39 -15.24 16.88
N GLY A 85 14.33 -16.18 16.92
CA GLY A 85 14.85 -16.87 15.74
C GLY A 85 16.09 -16.22 15.13
N ASP A 86 16.68 -16.91 14.16
CA ASP A 86 17.97 -16.54 13.54
C ASP A 86 17.82 -15.80 12.19
N SER A 87 16.59 -15.65 11.70
CA SER A 87 16.27 -14.88 10.50
C SER A 87 15.60 -13.58 10.88
N ALA A 88 16.09 -12.46 10.33
CA ALA A 88 15.46 -11.16 10.54
C ALA A 88 14.40 -10.83 9.47
N GLY A 89 14.32 -11.63 8.39
CA GLY A 89 13.49 -11.39 7.22
C GLY A 89 14.17 -11.85 5.93
N GLN A 90 13.41 -11.95 4.86
CA GLN A 90 13.87 -12.36 3.54
C GLN A 90 13.34 -11.39 2.50
N VAL A 91 14.20 -10.96 1.57
CA VAL A 91 13.81 -10.23 0.38
C VAL A 91 13.90 -11.20 -0.80
N ASN A 92 12.77 -11.43 -1.47
CA ASN A 92 12.71 -12.26 -2.66
C ASN A 92 12.49 -11.38 -3.88
N ILE A 93 13.24 -11.66 -4.94
CA ILE A 93 13.04 -11.04 -6.25
C ILE A 93 12.68 -12.15 -7.21
N LEU A 94 11.44 -12.16 -7.66
CA LEU A 94 10.97 -13.03 -8.72
C LEU A 94 11.17 -12.32 -10.06
N GLN A 95 11.78 -13.01 -11.01
CA GLN A 95 11.90 -12.51 -12.38
C GLN A 95 10.82 -13.19 -13.23
N GLY A 96 10.02 -12.37 -13.89
CA GLY A 96 9.06 -12.81 -14.89
C GLY A 96 9.73 -13.28 -16.18
N THR A 97 8.92 -13.68 -17.16
CA THR A 97 9.41 -14.13 -18.48
C THR A 97 9.81 -12.99 -19.41
N GLY A 98 9.59 -11.74 -19.00
CA GLY A 98 9.99 -10.55 -19.76
C GLY A 98 11.50 -10.46 -19.96
N THR A 99 11.91 -9.79 -21.04
CA THR A 99 13.33 -9.60 -21.41
C THR A 99 13.81 -8.17 -21.20
N ALA A 100 13.02 -7.32 -20.54
CA ALA A 100 13.39 -5.95 -20.22
C ALA A 100 14.61 -5.89 -19.27
N ASP A 101 15.37 -4.79 -19.35
CA ASP A 101 16.48 -4.50 -18.45
C ASP A 101 16.01 -4.45 -16.99
N ARG A 102 16.68 -5.22 -16.13
CA ARG A 102 16.40 -5.28 -14.69
C ARG A 102 17.55 -4.64 -13.91
N ARG A 103 17.26 -3.61 -13.10
CA ARG A 103 18.27 -2.93 -12.30
C ARG A 103 17.75 -2.72 -10.88
N TYR A 104 18.47 -3.28 -9.90
CA TYR A 104 18.14 -3.17 -8.49
C TYR A 104 19.34 -2.63 -7.72
N ASN A 105 19.14 -1.60 -6.90
CA ASN A 105 20.12 -1.15 -5.91
C ASN A 105 19.41 -1.05 -4.56
N ILE A 106 19.49 -2.11 -3.77
CA ILE A 106 18.72 -2.28 -2.54
C ILE A 106 19.66 -2.14 -1.35
N LYS A 107 19.36 -1.17 -0.48
CA LYS A 107 20.02 -1.03 0.82
C LYS A 107 19.12 -1.60 1.91
N VAL A 108 19.64 -2.54 2.67
CA VAL A 108 18.97 -3.08 3.86
C VAL A 108 19.71 -2.60 5.11
N SER A 109 18.98 -2.10 6.10
CA SER A 109 19.53 -1.66 7.38
C SER A 109 18.63 -2.07 8.54
N PHE A 110 19.24 -2.43 9.67
CA PHE A 110 18.52 -2.79 10.87
C PHE A 110 18.31 -1.58 11.77
N ILE A 111 17.09 -1.46 12.30
CA ILE A 111 16.75 -0.45 13.30
C ILE A 111 16.52 -1.19 14.61
N HIS A 112 17.32 -0.87 15.62
CA HIS A 112 17.18 -1.49 16.94
C HIS A 112 15.79 -1.22 17.55
N CYS A 113 15.29 -2.18 18.31
CA CYS A 113 13.96 -2.12 18.94
C CYS A 113 13.76 -0.88 19.82
N ASN A 114 14.83 -0.38 20.44
CA ASN A 114 14.82 0.78 21.35
C ASN A 114 15.21 2.09 20.66
N SER A 115 15.32 2.08 19.33
CA SER A 115 15.68 3.28 18.58
C SER A 115 14.55 4.31 18.63
N LEU A 116 14.89 5.57 18.92
CA LEU A 116 13.95 6.70 18.88
C LEU A 116 13.46 7.03 17.47
N VAL A 117 14.10 6.47 16.43
CA VAL A 117 13.71 6.62 15.03
C VAL A 117 13.04 5.36 14.47
N ARG A 118 12.67 4.41 15.33
CA ARG A 118 11.93 3.21 14.94
C ARG A 118 10.52 3.61 14.46
N ALA A 119 10.15 3.11 13.29
CA ALA A 119 8.78 3.23 12.80
C ALA A 119 7.80 2.51 13.75
N PRO A 120 6.59 3.07 13.99
CA PRO A 120 5.56 2.36 14.74
C PRO A 120 5.21 1.03 14.09
N SER A 121 4.69 0.11 14.90
CA SER A 121 4.36 -1.21 14.37
C SER A 121 3.21 -1.17 13.36
N GLY A 122 3.35 -1.94 12.28
CA GLY A 122 2.41 -1.95 11.15
C GLY A 122 2.61 -0.83 10.11
N CYS A 123 3.59 0.06 10.30
CA CYS A 123 3.95 1.08 9.31
C CYS A 123 4.91 0.50 8.27
N THR A 124 4.49 0.48 7.01
CA THR A 124 5.34 0.02 5.89
C THR A 124 6.16 1.16 5.29
N GLN A 125 5.63 2.38 5.30
CA GLN A 125 6.43 3.58 5.00
C GLN A 125 6.44 4.48 6.23
N TYR A 126 7.60 5.05 6.55
CA TYR A 126 7.75 5.95 7.69
C TYR A 126 8.47 7.24 7.31
N PHE A 127 7.77 8.36 7.46
CA PHE A 127 8.24 9.69 7.11
C PHE A 127 8.50 10.51 8.38
N THR A 128 9.60 11.24 8.42
CA THR A 128 10.04 11.96 9.64
C THR A 128 10.09 13.48 9.50
N GLY A 129 9.80 13.99 8.29
CA GLY A 129 9.77 15.41 7.98
C GLY A 129 8.55 16.11 8.61
N ARG A 130 8.66 17.43 8.81
CA ARG A 130 7.47 18.27 9.05
C ARG A 130 6.59 18.32 7.81
N THR A 131 7.24 18.36 6.65
CA THR A 131 6.63 18.28 5.33
C THR A 131 7.31 17.19 4.52
N GLY A 132 6.64 16.71 3.49
CA GLY A 132 7.21 15.78 2.52
C GLY A 132 6.13 15.25 1.59
N THR A 133 6.48 14.25 0.79
CA THR A 133 5.58 13.65 -0.19
C THR A 133 5.45 12.15 0.09
N ILE A 134 4.22 11.65 0.05
CA ILE A 134 3.89 10.23 0.14
C ILE A 134 3.39 9.79 -1.23
N THR A 135 4.02 8.76 -1.79
CA THR A 135 3.60 8.16 -3.05
C THR A 135 3.18 6.72 -2.86
N SER A 136 2.24 6.24 -3.69
CA SER A 136 2.01 4.81 -3.83
C SER A 136 3.26 4.14 -4.36
N TYR A 137 3.49 2.87 -3.99
CA TYR A 137 4.53 2.08 -4.65
C TYR A 137 4.32 2.11 -6.17
N ASN A 138 5.43 2.19 -6.92
CA ASN A 138 5.44 2.29 -8.38
C ASN A 138 4.77 3.55 -8.98
N PHE A 139 4.44 4.58 -8.18
CA PHE A 139 3.96 5.85 -8.73
C PHE A 139 4.89 6.43 -9.83
N PRO A 140 6.23 6.43 -9.69
CA PRO A 140 7.11 6.89 -10.77
C PRO A 140 7.02 6.06 -12.06
N GLY A 141 6.55 4.81 -11.97
CA GLY A 141 6.25 3.95 -13.11
C GLY A 141 4.90 4.23 -13.77
N GLY A 142 4.12 5.17 -13.22
CA GLY A 142 2.83 5.59 -13.77
C GLY A 142 1.73 4.53 -13.64
N GLN A 143 1.86 3.62 -12.67
CA GLN A 143 0.90 2.53 -12.48
C GLN A 143 0.65 2.24 -11.00
N LEU A 144 -0.63 2.25 -10.61
CA LEU A 144 -1.12 1.78 -9.32
C LEU A 144 -0.98 0.26 -9.22
N LEU A 145 -0.40 -0.21 -8.13
CA LEU A 145 -0.29 -1.64 -7.84
C LEU A 145 -1.56 -2.18 -7.20
N GLY A 146 -1.95 -3.39 -7.59
CA GLY A 146 -3.11 -4.07 -7.02
C GLY A 146 -2.80 -4.82 -5.75
N ASN A 147 -3.86 -5.22 -5.05
CA ASN A 147 -3.79 -6.05 -3.85
C ASN A 147 -2.81 -5.53 -2.79
N GLN A 148 -2.78 -4.21 -2.61
CA GLN A 148 -1.93 -3.53 -1.64
C GLN A 148 -2.75 -3.25 -0.39
N ASN A 149 -2.21 -3.58 0.78
CA ASN A 149 -2.78 -3.21 2.07
C ASN A 149 -1.64 -2.82 3.02
N TYR A 150 -1.41 -1.53 3.19
CA TYR A 150 -0.30 -1.03 3.99
C TYR A 150 -0.56 0.35 4.57
N ALA A 151 0.20 0.70 5.61
CA ALA A 151 0.13 1.98 6.27
C ALA A 151 1.35 2.85 5.95
N ASN A 152 1.09 4.10 5.54
CA ASN A 152 2.06 5.18 5.50
C ASN A 152 1.96 5.97 6.80
N CYS A 153 3.04 6.04 7.55
CA CYS A 153 3.05 6.71 8.85
C CYS A 153 3.99 7.92 8.83
N ILE A 154 3.59 8.96 9.53
CA ILE A 154 4.40 10.16 9.73
C ILE A 154 4.76 10.25 11.20
N ARG A 155 6.03 10.53 11.51
CA ARG A 155 6.47 10.83 12.86
C ARG A 155 5.85 12.15 13.31
N GLN A 156 4.99 12.10 14.32
CA GLN A 156 4.48 13.30 14.98
C GLN A 156 5.64 14.09 15.60
N ARG A 157 5.75 15.37 15.23
CA ARG A 157 6.66 16.32 15.87
C ARG A 157 6.06 16.84 17.17
N GLU A 158 6.94 17.24 18.09
CA GLU A 158 6.52 17.89 19.33
C GLU A 158 5.75 19.18 19.04
N GLY A 159 4.57 19.33 19.65
CA GLY A 159 3.69 20.48 19.45
C GLY A 159 2.86 20.45 18.16
N TYR A 160 2.80 19.32 17.45
CA TYR A 160 1.97 19.13 16.24
C TYR A 160 0.86 18.12 16.52
N CYS A 161 -0.39 18.43 16.15
CA CYS A 161 -1.55 17.57 16.45
C CYS A 161 -2.28 17.03 15.22
N SER A 162 -2.03 17.56 14.02
CA SER A 162 -2.72 17.11 12.80
C SER A 162 -1.79 17.17 11.58
N VAL A 163 -2.25 16.58 10.47
CA VAL A 163 -1.57 16.61 9.18
C VAL A 163 -2.55 17.05 8.12
N GLU A 164 -2.16 18.05 7.33
CA GLU A 164 -2.83 18.42 6.10
C GLU A 164 -2.17 17.72 4.92
N TYR A 165 -2.99 17.21 4.00
CA TYR A 165 -2.57 16.55 2.76
C TYR A 165 -3.11 17.31 1.55
N SER A 166 -2.38 17.29 0.44
CA SER A 166 -2.81 17.81 -0.87
C SER A 166 -2.12 17.07 -2.00
N GLU A 167 -2.68 17.13 -3.21
CA GLU A 167 -1.97 16.63 -4.40
C GLU A 167 -0.65 17.38 -4.61
N THR A 168 0.40 16.65 -4.99
CA THR A 168 1.63 17.27 -5.50
C THR A 168 1.34 18.06 -6.77
N GLN A 169 2.11 19.14 -6.98
CA GLN A 169 1.99 20.00 -8.15
C GLN A 169 2.69 19.42 -9.39
N ILE A 170 2.37 18.17 -9.73
CA ILE A 170 2.80 17.47 -10.94
C ILE A 170 1.58 17.15 -11.80
N THR A 171 1.79 16.91 -13.09
CA THR A 171 0.71 16.60 -14.04
C THR A 171 0.89 15.28 -14.77
N SER A 172 2.07 14.65 -14.65
CA SER A 172 2.36 13.37 -15.27
C SER A 172 3.42 12.62 -14.44
N PRO A 173 3.08 11.44 -13.88
CA PRO A 173 1.74 10.84 -13.82
C PRO A 173 0.73 11.73 -13.08
N ASP A 174 -0.57 11.50 -13.29
CA ASP A 174 -1.64 12.16 -12.52
C ASP A 174 -1.38 11.95 -11.02
N PRO A 175 -1.31 13.01 -10.17
CA PRO A 175 -1.00 12.88 -8.75
C PRO A 175 -2.07 12.15 -7.94
N PHE A 176 -3.28 11.93 -8.44
CA PHE A 176 -4.28 11.15 -7.73
C PHE A 176 -5.26 10.46 -8.67
N ASP A 177 -4.98 9.22 -9.01
CA ASP A 177 -5.85 8.37 -9.82
C ASP A 177 -5.90 6.96 -9.22
N LEU A 178 -6.99 6.68 -8.50
CA LEU A 178 -7.21 5.42 -7.79
C LEU A 178 -8.37 4.58 -8.34
N ASP A 179 -9.20 5.10 -9.25
CA ASP A 179 -10.36 4.36 -9.75
C ASP A 179 -10.64 4.71 -11.22
N ALA A 180 -10.94 3.70 -12.03
CA ALA A 180 -11.25 3.83 -13.45
C ALA A 180 -12.67 4.39 -13.70
N ASN A 181 -13.51 4.41 -12.67
CA ASN A 181 -14.79 5.09 -12.73
C ASN A 181 -14.53 6.60 -12.83
N SER A 182 -14.85 7.22 -13.96
CA SER A 182 -14.80 8.67 -14.14
C SER A 182 -15.92 9.35 -13.34
N PRO A 183 -15.64 9.78 -12.10
CA PRO A 183 -15.92 11.18 -11.79
C PRO A 183 -14.60 11.95 -11.75
N SER A 184 -14.49 13.06 -12.46
CA SER A 184 -13.41 14.03 -12.25
C SER A 184 -13.67 14.84 -10.97
N THR A 185 -13.97 14.18 -9.85
CA THR A 185 -14.35 14.83 -8.60
C THR A 185 -13.87 14.08 -7.37
N VAL A 186 -13.66 14.83 -6.29
CA VAL A 186 -13.38 14.29 -4.96
C VAL A 186 -14.48 13.32 -4.54
N SER A 187 -14.10 12.11 -4.14
CA SER A 187 -15.01 11.09 -3.63
C SER A 187 -14.63 10.63 -2.22
N ASP A 188 -15.63 10.16 -1.47
CA ASP A 188 -15.48 9.57 -0.13
C ASP A 188 -16.40 8.33 0.00
N ASN A 189 -16.19 7.51 1.03
CA ASN A 189 -16.90 6.25 1.29
C ASN A 189 -16.71 5.19 0.19
N CYS A 190 -15.52 5.15 -0.41
CA CYS A 190 -15.19 4.29 -1.53
C CYS A 190 -14.92 2.82 -1.16
N MET A 191 -15.73 2.22 -0.29
CA MET A 191 -15.49 0.87 0.25
C MET A 191 -15.38 -0.23 -0.82
N ASN A 192 -15.94 0.01 -2.01
CA ASN A 192 -15.95 -0.92 -3.13
C ASN A 192 -14.88 -0.62 -4.19
N SER A 193 -14.02 0.37 -3.97
CA SER A 193 -12.98 0.80 -4.92
C SER A 193 -11.59 0.64 -4.31
N ASN A 194 -10.54 1.06 -5.02
CA ASN A 194 -9.27 1.36 -4.36
C ASN A 194 -9.41 2.67 -3.60
N PHE A 195 -8.80 2.77 -2.43
CA PHE A 195 -8.86 3.99 -1.64
C PHE A 195 -7.65 4.14 -0.73
N ILE A 196 -7.44 5.38 -0.30
CA ILE A 196 -6.64 5.70 0.87
C ILE A 196 -7.55 6.10 2.02
N THR A 197 -7.09 5.89 3.26
CA THR A 197 -7.80 6.36 4.45
C THR A 197 -7.01 7.39 5.22
N ILE A 198 -7.69 8.45 5.63
CA ILE A 198 -7.15 9.49 6.52
C ILE A 198 -8.11 9.64 7.70
N PRO A 199 -7.63 9.60 8.95
CA PRO A 199 -8.47 9.75 10.13
C PRO A 199 -8.89 11.21 10.29
N ILE A 200 -10.01 11.61 9.69
CA ILE A 200 -10.54 12.99 9.77
C ILE A 200 -11.63 13.16 10.84
N THR A 201 -12.25 12.05 11.25
CA THR A 201 -13.18 11.96 12.39
C THR A 201 -12.95 10.62 13.12
N ARG A 202 -13.89 10.20 13.98
CA ARG A 202 -13.91 8.84 14.55
C ARG A 202 -13.98 7.75 13.48
N VAL A 203 -14.54 8.06 12.32
CA VAL A 203 -14.53 7.20 11.14
C VAL A 203 -13.50 7.78 10.16
N PRO A 204 -12.49 6.99 9.73
CA PRO A 204 -11.57 7.43 8.70
C PRO A 204 -12.31 7.69 7.39
N SER A 205 -11.94 8.78 6.71
CA SER A 205 -12.44 9.08 5.36
C SER A 205 -11.73 8.19 4.36
N MET A 206 -12.47 7.62 3.41
CA MET A 206 -12.00 6.72 2.36
C MET A 206 -11.95 7.47 1.02
N ARG A 207 -10.81 8.07 0.69
CA ARG A 207 -10.62 8.85 -0.53
C ARG A 207 -10.23 7.94 -1.69
N CYS A 208 -10.91 8.12 -2.82
CA CYS A 208 -10.67 7.40 -4.07
C CYS A 208 -10.90 8.34 -5.26
N ASN A 209 -10.90 7.77 -6.46
CA ASN A 209 -11.18 8.44 -7.74
C ASN A 209 -9.99 9.26 -8.26
N THR A 210 -10.24 10.26 -9.11
CA THR A 210 -9.24 11.02 -9.88
C THR A 210 -8.94 12.42 -9.34
N VAL A 211 -9.56 12.82 -8.23
CA VAL A 211 -9.33 14.12 -7.59
C VAL A 211 -9.31 13.93 -6.07
N PHE A 212 -8.27 14.45 -5.42
CA PHE A 212 -8.10 14.44 -3.99
C PHE A 212 -8.49 15.79 -3.37
N GLY A 213 -9.13 15.72 -2.21
CA GLY A 213 -9.46 16.91 -1.42
C GLY A 213 -10.44 16.61 -0.31
N GLY A 214 -10.73 17.62 0.51
CA GLY A 214 -11.62 17.47 1.66
C GLY A 214 -13.10 17.58 1.36
N LEU A 215 -13.49 18.13 0.20
CA LEU A 215 -14.88 18.43 -0.16
C LEU A 215 -15.38 17.46 -1.24
N PRO A 216 -16.19 16.43 -0.91
CA PRO A 216 -16.75 15.53 -1.92
C PRO A 216 -17.59 16.26 -2.97
N GLY A 217 -17.52 15.80 -4.22
CA GLY A 217 -18.32 16.30 -5.36
C GLY A 217 -17.73 17.49 -6.12
N THR A 218 -16.63 18.10 -5.65
CA THR A 218 -15.91 19.12 -6.43
C THR A 218 -14.91 18.49 -7.41
N ALA A 219 -14.77 19.10 -8.58
CA ALA A 219 -13.75 18.75 -9.57
C ALA A 219 -12.40 19.46 -9.36
N ILE A 220 -12.32 20.31 -8.34
CA ILE A 220 -11.13 21.08 -8.01
C ILE A 220 -10.41 20.35 -6.87
N PRO A 221 -9.13 19.94 -7.06
CA PRO A 221 -8.31 19.41 -5.98
C PRO A 221 -8.26 20.37 -4.79
N GLY A 222 -8.16 19.82 -3.59
CA GLY A 222 -8.10 20.61 -2.37
C GLY A 222 -7.26 19.94 -1.29
N THR A 223 -7.28 20.54 -0.11
CA THR A 223 -6.60 19.96 1.06
C THR A 223 -7.54 19.07 1.86
N LEU A 224 -6.96 18.12 2.59
CA LEU A 224 -7.65 17.31 3.57
C LEU A 224 -6.82 17.25 4.85
N GLN A 225 -7.39 17.69 5.96
CA GLN A 225 -6.73 17.68 7.27
C GLN A 225 -7.21 16.49 8.10
N SER A 226 -6.27 15.80 8.77
CA SER A 226 -6.59 14.79 9.77
C SER A 226 -7.23 15.42 11.02
N LEU A 227 -7.93 14.59 11.79
CA LEU A 227 -8.37 14.91 13.13
C LEU A 227 -7.15 15.23 14.00
N GLU A 228 -7.34 16.11 14.98
CA GLU A 228 -6.29 16.44 15.94
C GLU A 228 -6.05 15.29 16.93
N ASN A 229 -4.80 15.15 17.36
CA ASN A 229 -4.38 14.20 18.40
C ASN A 229 -4.68 12.72 18.08
N VAL A 230 -4.72 12.38 16.80
CA VAL A 230 -4.77 11.00 16.30
C VAL A 230 -3.41 10.58 15.74
N PRO A 231 -3.13 9.27 15.61
CA PRO A 231 -1.94 8.81 14.91
C PRO A 231 -1.87 9.37 13.48
N PHE A 232 -0.69 9.86 13.08
CA PHE A 232 -0.48 10.39 11.73
C PHE A 232 -0.24 9.24 10.76
N VAL A 233 -1.35 8.66 10.28
CA VAL A 233 -1.36 7.50 9.40
C VAL A 233 -2.28 7.73 8.21
N MET A 234 -1.81 7.30 7.04
CA MET A 234 -2.58 7.17 5.81
C MET A 234 -2.51 5.71 5.36
N ASN A 235 -3.61 4.97 5.44
CA ASN A 235 -3.62 3.58 4.98
C ASN A 235 -4.00 3.52 3.51
N VAL A 236 -3.48 2.53 2.80
CA VAL A 236 -3.75 2.27 1.39
C VAL A 236 -4.40 0.90 1.29
N LEU A 237 -5.51 0.83 0.56
CA LEU A 237 -6.11 -0.43 0.16
C LEU A 237 -6.37 -0.39 -1.34
N THR A 238 -5.73 -1.30 -2.08
CA THR A 238 -6.05 -1.53 -3.49
C THR A 238 -6.57 -2.96 -3.66
N ARG A 239 -7.61 -3.09 -4.47
CA ARG A 239 -8.24 -4.36 -4.79
C ARG A 239 -7.33 -5.17 -5.71
N PRO A 240 -7.51 -6.51 -5.79
CA PRO A 240 -6.83 -7.32 -6.78
C PRO A 240 -7.09 -6.79 -8.19
N SER A 241 -6.09 -6.85 -9.07
CA SER A 241 -6.27 -6.50 -10.48
C SER A 241 -7.19 -7.51 -11.16
N ASP A 242 -8.32 -7.07 -11.72
CA ASP A 242 -9.30 -7.90 -12.41
C ASP A 242 -9.16 -7.88 -13.95
N GLY A 243 -7.97 -7.53 -14.47
CA GLY A 243 -7.65 -7.57 -15.90
C GLY A 243 -7.27 -6.21 -16.46
N ASN A 244 -5.99 -5.82 -16.33
CA ASN A 244 -5.40 -4.57 -16.81
C ASN A 244 -6.00 -3.25 -16.27
N GLY A 245 -7.11 -3.26 -15.52
CA GLY A 245 -7.78 -2.05 -15.00
C GLY A 245 -6.94 -1.18 -14.05
N LEU A 246 -5.87 -1.72 -13.46
CA LEU A 246 -4.93 -0.95 -12.65
C LEU A 246 -3.76 -0.36 -13.46
N ALA A 247 -3.50 -0.87 -14.67
CA ALA A 247 -2.42 -0.38 -15.52
C ALA A 247 -2.71 1.00 -16.12
N SER A 248 -3.98 1.42 -16.15
CA SER A 248 -4.40 2.75 -16.57
C SER A 248 -4.41 3.78 -15.44
N LEU A 249 -4.28 3.35 -14.19
CA LEU A 249 -4.35 4.22 -13.01
C LEU A 249 -2.95 4.58 -12.57
N THR A 250 -2.66 5.85 -12.30
CA THR A 250 -1.30 6.27 -11.94
C THR A 250 -0.95 6.05 -10.46
N GLY A 251 -1.97 5.99 -9.60
CA GLY A 251 -1.83 5.86 -8.15
C GLY A 251 -1.95 7.20 -7.44
N PHE A 252 -1.12 7.45 -6.43
CA PHE A 252 -1.16 8.74 -5.73
C PHE A 252 0.23 9.31 -5.42
N SER A 253 0.28 10.62 -5.37
CA SER A 253 1.39 11.46 -4.94
C SER A 253 0.84 12.66 -4.18
N LEU A 254 0.93 12.59 -2.85
CA LEU A 254 0.35 13.58 -1.95
C LEU A 254 1.45 14.25 -1.13
N ASP A 255 1.48 15.58 -1.14
CA ASP A 255 2.23 16.36 -0.19
C ASP A 255 1.52 16.34 1.17
N TYR A 256 2.30 16.24 2.24
CA TYR A 256 1.81 16.38 3.61
C TYR A 256 2.53 17.51 4.33
N THR A 257 1.82 18.18 5.22
CA THR A 257 2.35 19.17 6.17
C THR A 257 1.75 18.92 7.54
N GLN A 258 2.61 18.66 8.54
CA GLN A 258 2.17 18.63 9.93
C GLN A 258 1.77 20.04 10.38
N LEU A 259 0.65 20.15 11.09
CA LEU A 259 0.14 21.41 11.66
C LEU A 259 0.29 21.44 13.19
N PRO A 260 0.66 22.60 13.78
CA PRO A 260 0.80 22.76 15.22
C PRO A 260 -0.55 22.60 15.94
N CYS A 261 -0.49 22.27 17.24
CA CYS A 261 -1.64 22.26 18.14
C CYS A 261 -2.27 23.64 18.36
#